data_AF-A0A6H9RVA5-F1
#
_entry.id   AF-A0A6H9RVA5-F1
#
_cell.length_a   1.000
_cell.length_b   1.000
_cell.length_c   1.000
_cell.angle_alpha   90.00
_cell.angle_beta   90.00
_cell.angle_gamma   90.00
#
_symmetry.space_group_name_H-M   'P 1'
#
loop_
_entity.id
_entity.type
_entity.pdbx_description
1 polymer ?
#
loop_
_entity_poly.entity_id
_entity_poly.type
_entity_poly.pdbx_seq_one_letter_code
_entity_poly.pdbx_strand_id
1 'polypeptide(L)'
;ALSLRMGRALDHLNDEHEAKFARLVTAVGKYWICKRAPAMINEAAECMGGAGYVEDSILPRLYREAPVNSTWEGSGNVQCLDVLRALSKEPGMLEVLFRELGDGHGDKRLAGHIHQLHAAFKDTDDIQYRARQLTEDIAVGLQAKLLLEAGNSEVSDAFIASRLGSVGRVYGALPRGLNVEAIVTRSTPHGF
;
A
#
# COMPACT_ATOMS: atom_id res chain seq x y z
N ALA A 1 3.93 6.71 -4.64
CA ALA A 1 2.70 7.39 -4.22
C ALA A 1 2.59 7.43 -2.69
N LEU A 2 2.23 6.34 -2.00
CA LEU A 2 1.99 6.33 -0.55
C LEU A 2 3.16 6.89 0.29
N SER A 3 4.40 6.44 0.06
CA SER A 3 5.56 6.94 0.82
C SER A 3 5.81 8.44 0.66
N LEU A 4 5.53 8.99 -0.53
CA LEU A 4 5.67 10.43 -0.78
C LEU A 4 4.52 11.22 -0.13
N ARG A 5 3.30 10.68 -0.14
CA ARG A 5 2.17 11.28 0.60
C ARG A 5 2.43 11.29 2.11
N MET A 6 3.04 10.24 2.64
CA MET A 6 3.52 10.18 4.02
C MET A 6 4.63 11.22 4.28
N GLY A 7 5.61 11.34 3.38
CA GLY A 7 6.64 12.39 3.46
C GLY A 7 6.02 13.79 3.52
N ARG A 8 5.06 14.09 2.64
CA ARG A 8 4.33 15.35 2.66
C ARG A 8 3.63 15.61 4.00
N ALA A 9 3.05 14.59 4.64
CA ALA A 9 2.42 14.74 5.94
C ALA A 9 3.45 15.08 7.04
N LEU A 10 4.62 14.45 6.98
CA LEU A 10 5.74 14.74 7.88
C LEU A 10 6.30 16.15 7.69
N ASP A 11 6.24 16.72 6.49
CA ASP A 11 6.66 18.09 6.23
C ASP A 11 5.68 19.15 6.80
N HIS A 12 4.46 18.75 7.16
CA HIS A 12 3.36 19.65 7.56
C HIS A 12 2.78 19.32 8.94
N LEU A 13 3.59 18.84 9.89
CA LEU A 13 3.14 18.46 11.24
C LEU A 13 2.53 19.59 12.08
N ASN A 14 2.64 20.85 11.63
CA ASN A 14 1.95 22.00 12.21
C ASN A 14 0.45 22.06 11.87
N ASP A 15 0.00 21.33 10.84
CA ASP A 15 -1.41 21.09 10.56
C ASP A 15 -1.88 19.85 11.35
N GLU A 16 -2.92 20.00 12.17
CA GLU A 16 -3.45 18.92 13.01
C GLU A 16 -3.90 17.70 12.19
N HIS A 17 -4.49 17.92 11.01
CA HIS A 17 -4.92 16.85 10.12
C HIS A 17 -3.72 16.07 9.58
N GLU A 18 -2.69 16.76 9.12
CA GLU A 18 -1.45 16.13 8.62
C GLU A 18 -0.68 15.42 9.73
N ALA A 19 -0.63 15.97 10.94
CA ALA A 19 0.00 15.34 12.10
C ALA A 19 -0.67 14.00 12.46
N LYS A 20 -2.00 13.98 12.55
CA LYS A 20 -2.78 12.76 12.79
C LYS A 20 -2.61 11.75 11.65
N PHE A 21 -2.69 12.23 10.40
CA PHE A 21 -2.49 11.36 9.25
C PHE A 21 -1.09 10.76 9.21
N ALA A 22 -0.04 11.54 9.49
CA ALA A 22 1.35 11.07 9.59
C ALA A 22 1.49 9.98 10.65
N ARG A 23 0.88 10.18 11.84
CA ARG A 23 0.88 9.21 12.93
C ARG A 23 0.30 7.86 12.54
N LEU A 24 -0.81 7.87 11.79
CA LEU A 24 -1.50 6.67 11.30
C LEU A 24 -0.75 6.02 10.13
N VAL A 25 -0.48 6.80 9.09
CA VAL A 25 0.04 6.30 7.80
C VAL A 25 1.47 5.78 7.92
N THR A 26 2.23 6.20 8.93
CA THR A 26 3.58 5.66 9.19
C THR A 26 3.53 4.16 9.50
N ALA A 27 2.63 3.73 10.39
CA ALA A 27 2.47 2.31 10.73
C ALA A 27 1.87 1.51 9.56
N VAL A 28 0.85 2.07 8.88
CA VAL A 28 0.25 1.47 7.68
C VAL A 28 1.29 1.28 6.57
N GLY A 29 2.04 2.33 6.26
CA GLY A 29 3.03 2.36 5.19
C GLY A 29 4.17 1.38 5.45
N LYS A 30 4.71 1.36 6.68
CA LYS A 30 5.73 0.39 7.09
C LYS A 30 5.23 -1.05 6.95
N TYR A 31 4.06 -1.36 7.49
CA TYR A 31 3.47 -2.69 7.36
C TYR A 31 3.35 -3.12 5.89
N TRP A 32 2.73 -2.27 5.07
CA TRP A 32 2.36 -2.62 3.72
C TRP A 32 3.55 -2.72 2.76
N ILE A 33 4.45 -1.75 2.81
CA ILE A 33 5.55 -1.63 1.86
C ILE A 33 6.65 -2.64 2.19
N CYS A 34 7.11 -2.67 3.43
CA CYS A 34 8.25 -3.50 3.83
C CYS A 34 7.93 -4.99 3.72
N LYS A 35 6.70 -5.38 4.04
CA LYS A 35 6.30 -6.80 4.02
C LYS A 35 6.13 -7.37 2.62
N ARG A 36 5.85 -6.53 1.63
CA ARG A 36 5.72 -6.92 0.21
C ARG A 36 7.04 -6.93 -0.54
N ALA A 37 8.05 -6.21 -0.04
CA ALA A 37 9.33 -6.04 -0.72
C ALA A 37 10.04 -7.38 -1.07
N PRO A 38 10.16 -8.37 -0.17
CA PRO A 38 10.86 -9.62 -0.49
C PRO A 38 10.24 -10.35 -1.69
N ALA A 39 8.90 -10.49 -1.71
CA ALA A 39 8.21 -11.18 -2.80
C ALA A 39 8.36 -10.43 -4.14
N MET A 40 8.31 -9.10 -4.13
CA MET A 40 8.53 -8.30 -5.34
C MET A 40 9.95 -8.45 -5.89
N ILE A 41 10.95 -8.45 -5.01
CA ILE A 41 12.36 -8.59 -5.43
C ILE A 41 12.62 -9.99 -5.95
N ASN A 42 12.04 -11.02 -5.34
CA ASN A 42 12.14 -12.38 -5.84
C ASN A 42 11.57 -12.54 -7.25
N GLU A 43 10.39 -11.96 -7.51
CA GLU A 43 9.79 -11.97 -8.86
C GLU A 43 10.68 -11.23 -9.88
N ALA A 44 11.28 -10.10 -9.48
CA ALA A 44 12.23 -9.39 -10.33
C ALA A 44 13.51 -10.20 -10.60
N ALA A 45 13.99 -10.98 -9.64
CA ALA A 45 15.10 -11.92 -9.83
C ALA A 45 14.73 -13.03 -10.83
N GLU A 46 13.52 -13.55 -10.75
CA GLU A 46 13.04 -14.59 -11.67
C GLU A 46 12.96 -14.10 -13.12
N CYS A 47 12.61 -12.83 -13.33
CA CYS A 47 12.64 -12.20 -14.67
C CYS A 47 14.04 -12.17 -15.32
N MET A 48 15.11 -12.24 -14.52
CA MET A 48 16.50 -12.32 -14.99
C MET A 48 16.98 -13.78 -15.17
N GLY A 49 16.14 -14.78 -14.83
CA GLY A 49 16.52 -16.19 -14.82
C GLY A 49 17.69 -16.45 -13.87
N GLY A 50 18.58 -17.38 -14.24
CA GLY A 50 19.74 -17.77 -13.42
C GLY A 50 20.67 -16.61 -13.06
N ALA A 51 20.76 -15.58 -13.92
CA ALA A 51 21.56 -14.39 -13.65
C ALA A 51 21.02 -13.57 -12.45
N GLY A 52 19.70 -13.60 -12.20
CA GLY A 52 19.08 -12.94 -11.05
C GLY A 52 19.32 -13.67 -9.72
N TYR A 53 19.75 -14.93 -9.75
CA TYR A 53 20.01 -15.75 -8.56
C TYR A 53 21.46 -15.65 -8.07
N VAL A 54 22.41 -15.35 -8.96
CA VAL A 54 23.83 -15.26 -8.62
C VAL A 54 24.20 -13.89 -8.04
N GLU A 55 25.11 -13.89 -7.06
CA GLU A 55 25.55 -12.70 -6.31
C GLU A 55 26.30 -11.65 -7.17
N ASP A 56 26.62 -11.98 -8.42
CA ASP A 56 27.14 -11.03 -9.41
C ASP A 56 26.09 -9.99 -9.83
N SER A 57 24.80 -10.34 -9.69
CA SER A 57 23.70 -9.38 -9.84
C SER A 57 23.33 -8.73 -8.49
N ILE A 58 22.64 -7.59 -8.56
CA ILE A 58 22.22 -6.87 -7.35
C ILE A 58 21.06 -7.56 -6.59
N LEU A 59 20.31 -8.43 -7.26
CA LEU A 59 19.02 -8.91 -6.79
C LEU A 59 19.11 -9.84 -5.55
N PRO A 60 20.06 -10.79 -5.45
CA PRO A 60 20.21 -11.61 -4.25
C PRO A 60 20.52 -10.78 -3.01
N ARG A 61 21.37 -9.75 -3.14
CA ARG A 61 21.64 -8.80 -2.06
C ARG A 61 20.38 -8.05 -1.64
N LEU A 62 19.61 -7.51 -2.59
CA LEU A 62 18.35 -6.81 -2.27
C LEU A 62 17.32 -7.75 -1.62
N TYR A 63 17.24 -8.99 -2.08
CA TYR A 63 16.32 -9.99 -1.53
C TYR A 63 16.67 -10.33 -0.08
N ARG A 64 17.96 -10.56 0.23
CA ARG A 64 18.44 -10.82 1.59
C ARG A 64 18.27 -9.62 2.51
N GLU A 65 18.37 -8.41 1.99
CA GLU A 65 18.22 -7.16 2.76
C GLU A 65 16.75 -6.86 3.08
N ALA A 66 15.83 -7.04 2.12
CA ALA A 66 14.45 -6.56 2.23
C ALA A 66 13.68 -6.96 3.51
N PRO A 67 13.81 -8.19 4.05
CA PRO A 67 13.14 -8.58 5.29
C PRO A 67 13.50 -7.72 6.50
N VAL A 68 14.71 -7.12 6.55
CA VAL A 68 15.17 -6.32 7.70
C VAL A 68 14.25 -5.13 7.96
N ASN A 69 13.74 -4.50 6.91
CA ASN A 69 12.83 -3.36 7.02
C ASN A 69 11.48 -3.74 7.64
N SER A 70 11.06 -4.99 7.49
CA SER A 70 9.80 -5.49 8.04
C SER A 70 9.95 -6.09 9.44
N THR A 71 11.16 -6.45 9.88
CA THR A 71 11.42 -7.01 11.21
C THR A 71 11.94 -5.98 12.20
N TRP A 72 12.79 -5.05 11.76
CA TRP A 72 13.39 -4.04 12.60
C TRP A 72 12.35 -3.03 13.12
N GLU A 73 12.47 -2.64 14.39
CA GLU A 73 11.67 -1.60 15.06
C GLU A 73 10.14 -1.73 14.87
N GLY A 74 9.62 -2.91 15.21
CA GLY A 74 8.19 -3.20 15.15
C GLY A 74 7.82 -3.99 13.91
N SER A 75 7.68 -5.30 14.10
CA SER A 75 7.29 -6.24 13.04
C SER A 75 5.83 -6.06 12.62
N GLY A 76 5.41 -6.76 11.57
CA GLY A 76 4.08 -6.53 10.96
C GLY A 76 2.89 -6.59 11.93
N ASN A 77 2.90 -7.47 12.94
CA ASN A 77 1.83 -7.47 13.96
C ASN A 77 1.84 -6.22 14.83
N VAL A 78 3.02 -5.77 15.23
CA VAL A 78 3.18 -4.56 16.05
C VAL A 78 2.64 -3.35 15.29
N GLN A 79 2.95 -3.24 13.99
CA GLN A 79 2.43 -2.15 13.16
C GLN A 79 0.90 -2.18 13.04
N CYS A 80 0.30 -3.34 12.78
CA CYS A 80 -1.16 -3.46 12.68
C CYS A 80 -1.86 -3.15 14.00
N LEU A 81 -1.32 -3.60 15.13
CA LEU A 81 -1.86 -3.27 16.45
C LEU A 81 -1.67 -1.79 16.78
N ASP A 82 -0.59 -1.17 16.31
CA ASP A 82 -0.40 0.28 16.46
C ASP A 82 -1.41 1.09 15.65
N VAL A 83 -1.75 0.65 14.44
CA VAL A 83 -2.83 1.25 13.64
C VAL A 83 -4.16 1.20 14.39
N LEU A 84 -4.55 0.04 14.91
CA LEU A 84 -5.77 -0.09 15.72
C LEU A 84 -5.72 0.78 16.98
N ARG A 85 -4.57 0.84 17.64
CA ARG A 85 -4.36 1.67 18.83
C ARG A 85 -4.55 3.15 18.51
N ALA A 86 -3.98 3.64 17.41
CA ALA A 86 -4.13 5.03 16.98
C ALA A 86 -5.61 5.35 16.68
N LEU A 87 -6.28 4.48 15.92
CA LEU A 87 -7.70 4.67 15.58
C LEU A 87 -8.65 4.61 16.78
N SER A 88 -8.30 3.82 17.81
CA SER A 88 -9.12 3.68 19.02
C SER A 88 -8.86 4.75 20.08
N LYS A 89 -7.62 5.19 20.26
CA LYS A 89 -7.23 6.07 21.38
C LYS A 89 -7.12 7.55 21.01
N GLU A 90 -6.92 7.88 19.74
CA GLU A 90 -6.71 9.26 19.31
C GLU A 90 -8.02 9.82 18.72
N PRO A 91 -8.68 10.79 19.39
CA PRO A 91 -9.94 11.36 18.88
C PRO A 91 -9.77 12.03 17.52
N GLY A 92 -10.70 11.79 16.61
CA GLY A 92 -10.67 12.36 15.26
C GLY A 92 -9.84 11.57 14.25
N MET A 93 -9.13 10.50 14.67
CA MET A 93 -8.22 9.77 13.77
C MET A 93 -8.97 9.03 12.66
N LEU A 94 -10.15 8.48 12.98
CA LEU A 94 -10.98 7.78 12.00
C LEU A 94 -11.55 8.75 10.96
N GLU A 95 -11.93 9.94 11.39
CA GLU A 95 -12.41 11.04 10.55
C GLU A 95 -11.31 11.54 9.61
N VAL A 96 -10.07 11.69 10.10
CA VAL A 96 -8.90 12.03 9.29
C VAL A 96 -8.67 10.97 8.21
N LEU A 97 -8.70 9.69 8.57
CA LEU A 97 -8.55 8.58 7.63
C LEU A 97 -9.61 8.64 6.51
N PHE A 98 -10.89 8.76 6.86
CA PHE A 98 -11.95 8.77 5.85
C PHE A 98 -12.00 10.06 5.03
N ARG A 99 -11.57 11.19 5.61
CA ARG A 99 -11.35 12.41 4.84
C ARG A 99 -10.22 12.25 3.81
N GLU A 100 -9.14 11.54 4.16
CA GLU A 100 -8.05 11.23 3.23
C GLU A 100 -8.45 10.23 2.14
N LEU A 101 -9.29 9.25 2.46
CA LEU A 101 -9.81 8.29 1.49
C LEU A 101 -10.82 8.92 0.53
N GLY A 102 -11.63 9.88 1.00
CA GLY A 102 -12.66 10.52 0.19
C GLY A 102 -13.84 9.59 -0.13
N ASP A 103 -14.49 9.81 -1.26
CA ASP A 103 -15.70 9.10 -1.71
C ASP A 103 -15.43 8.05 -2.80
N GLY A 104 -14.17 7.88 -3.19
CA GLY A 104 -13.74 6.97 -4.24
C GLY A 104 -13.29 7.63 -5.54
N HIS A 105 -13.23 8.97 -5.59
CA HIS A 105 -12.65 9.73 -6.71
C HIS A 105 -13.24 9.33 -8.08
N GLY A 106 -14.55 9.08 -8.10
CA GLY A 106 -15.29 8.67 -9.30
C GLY A 106 -15.19 7.18 -9.67
N ASP A 107 -14.35 6.39 -9.00
CA ASP A 107 -14.27 4.94 -9.22
C ASP A 107 -15.20 4.16 -8.26
N LYS A 108 -16.08 3.34 -8.84
CA LYS A 108 -17.09 2.58 -8.09
C LYS A 108 -16.51 1.48 -7.20
N ARG A 109 -15.38 0.87 -7.60
CA ARG A 109 -14.73 -0.19 -6.82
C ARG A 109 -14.05 0.41 -5.60
N LEU A 110 -13.37 1.55 -5.76
CA LEU A 110 -12.79 2.28 -4.64
C LEU A 110 -13.88 2.79 -3.69
N ALA A 111 -14.97 3.38 -4.21
CA ALA A 111 -16.11 3.78 -3.38
C ALA A 111 -16.69 2.59 -2.58
N GLY A 112 -16.86 1.44 -3.22
CA GLY A 112 -17.30 0.20 -2.57
C GLY A 112 -16.35 -0.26 -1.47
N HIS A 113 -15.04 -0.23 -1.73
CA HIS A 113 -14.00 -0.57 -0.76
C HIS A 113 -14.03 0.36 0.46
N ILE A 114 -14.16 1.67 0.25
CA ILE A 114 -14.24 2.67 1.33
C ILE A 114 -15.52 2.45 2.17
N HIS A 115 -16.66 2.16 1.54
CA HIS A 115 -17.89 1.81 2.25
C HIS A 115 -17.74 0.54 3.09
N GLN A 116 -17.09 -0.50 2.56
CA GLN A 116 -16.79 -1.71 3.31
C GLN A 116 -15.87 -1.44 4.49
N LEU A 117 -14.85 -0.60 4.31
CA LEU A 117 -13.94 -0.19 5.37
C LEU A 117 -14.66 0.59 6.48
N HIS A 118 -15.58 1.49 6.11
CA HIS A 118 -16.49 2.16 7.07
C HIS A 118 -17.30 1.15 7.90
N ALA A 119 -17.89 0.14 7.26
CA ALA A 119 -18.64 -0.90 7.95
C ALA A 119 -17.73 -1.75 8.86
N ALA A 120 -16.54 -2.09 8.38
CA ALA A 120 -15.59 -2.93 9.09
C ALA A 120 -15.06 -2.29 10.38
N PHE A 121 -14.99 -0.95 10.46
CA PHE A 121 -14.64 -0.21 11.69
C PHE A 121 -15.83 0.02 12.63
N LYS A 122 -17.08 -0.15 12.17
CA LYS A 122 -18.25 -0.17 13.06
C LYS A 122 -18.41 -1.51 13.76
N ASP A 123 -17.99 -2.58 13.11
CA ASP A 123 -17.87 -3.89 13.71
C ASP A 123 -16.60 -3.93 14.59
N THR A 124 -16.78 -4.03 15.90
CA THR A 124 -15.66 -4.13 16.85
C THR A 124 -15.30 -5.57 17.21
N ASP A 125 -16.05 -6.55 16.72
CA ASP A 125 -15.83 -7.94 17.06
C ASP A 125 -14.53 -8.43 16.42
N ASP A 126 -13.73 -9.13 17.24
CA ASP A 126 -12.43 -9.69 16.88
C ASP A 126 -11.51 -8.69 16.13
N ILE A 127 -11.59 -7.39 16.46
CA ILE A 127 -10.89 -6.35 15.69
C ILE A 127 -9.37 -6.57 15.65
N GLN A 128 -8.79 -7.12 16.72
CA GLN A 128 -7.36 -7.49 16.76
C GLN A 128 -7.03 -8.66 15.82
N TYR A 129 -7.93 -9.64 15.66
CA TYR A 129 -7.77 -10.72 14.70
C TYR A 129 -7.78 -10.17 13.26
N ARG A 130 -8.64 -9.19 12.99
CA ARG A 130 -8.76 -8.50 11.69
C ARG A 130 -7.71 -7.41 11.45
N ALA A 131 -6.81 -7.13 12.40
CA ALA A 131 -5.90 -5.99 12.35
C ALA A 131 -5.07 -5.91 11.05
N ARG A 132 -4.57 -7.06 10.58
CA ARG A 132 -3.80 -7.14 9.33
C ARG A 132 -4.63 -6.81 8.09
N GLN A 133 -5.84 -7.36 8.02
CA GLN A 133 -6.78 -7.11 6.94
C GLN A 133 -7.14 -5.62 6.88
N LEU A 134 -7.55 -5.04 8.02
CA LEU A 134 -7.89 -3.61 8.10
C LEU A 134 -6.72 -2.70 7.72
N THR A 135 -5.49 -3.04 8.16
CA THR A 135 -4.29 -2.26 7.79
C THR A 135 -4.01 -2.33 6.29
N GLU A 136 -4.18 -3.52 5.69
CA GLU A 136 -4.06 -3.72 4.24
C GLU A 136 -5.13 -2.95 3.47
N ASP A 137 -6.40 -3.01 3.91
CA ASP A 137 -7.51 -2.29 3.29
C ASP A 137 -7.30 -0.77 3.31
N ILE A 138 -6.79 -0.23 4.41
CA ILE A 138 -6.39 1.19 4.49
C ILE A 138 -5.29 1.48 3.46
N ALA A 139 -4.23 0.67 3.43
CA ALA A 139 -3.09 0.90 2.54
C ALA A 139 -3.50 0.87 1.06
N VAL A 140 -4.32 -0.10 0.66
CA VAL A 140 -4.82 -0.26 -0.70
C VAL A 140 -5.75 0.89 -1.08
N GLY A 141 -6.68 1.28 -0.20
CA GLY A 141 -7.58 2.41 -0.44
C GLY A 141 -6.83 3.72 -0.66
N LEU A 142 -5.85 4.02 0.21
CA LEU A 142 -4.99 5.20 0.06
C LEU A 142 -4.16 5.16 -1.22
N GLN A 143 -3.60 4.01 -1.58
CA GLN A 143 -2.83 3.86 -2.82
C GLN A 143 -3.69 4.08 -4.07
N ALA A 144 -4.88 3.49 -4.13
CA ALA A 144 -5.81 3.66 -5.24
C ALA A 144 -6.19 5.13 -5.42
N LYS A 145 -6.60 5.79 -4.32
CA LYS A 145 -6.92 7.21 -4.29
C LYS A 145 -5.78 8.08 -4.81
N LEU A 146 -4.56 7.87 -4.29
CA LEU A 146 -3.39 8.65 -4.70
C LEU A 146 -2.99 8.43 -6.17
N LEU A 147 -3.23 7.23 -6.71
CA LEU A 147 -2.97 6.94 -8.12
C LEU A 147 -4.00 7.61 -9.04
N LEU A 148 -5.28 7.67 -8.63
CA LEU A 148 -6.31 8.42 -9.34
C LEU A 148 -5.99 9.93 -9.34
N GLU A 149 -5.59 10.49 -8.20
CA GLU A 149 -5.18 11.91 -8.11
C GLU A 149 -3.95 12.24 -8.97
N ALA A 150 -3.06 11.27 -9.19
CA ALA A 150 -1.90 11.46 -10.04
C ALA A 150 -2.25 11.50 -11.54
N GLY A 151 -3.46 11.11 -11.93
CA GLY A 151 -4.00 11.32 -13.29
C GLY A 151 -3.47 10.37 -14.37
N ASN A 152 -2.81 9.26 -14.03
CA ASN A 152 -2.40 8.25 -15.00
C ASN A 152 -3.38 7.05 -14.96
N SER A 153 -4.38 7.08 -15.84
CA SER A 153 -5.45 6.06 -15.89
C SER A 153 -4.92 4.65 -16.08
N GLU A 154 -3.89 4.46 -16.91
CA GLU A 154 -3.31 3.13 -17.16
C GLU A 154 -2.79 2.48 -15.88
N VAL A 155 -2.19 3.28 -14.98
CA VAL A 155 -1.69 2.79 -13.69
C VAL A 155 -2.82 2.68 -12.66
N SER A 156 -3.70 3.68 -12.54
CA SER A 156 -4.77 3.65 -11.54
C SER A 156 -5.77 2.53 -11.82
N ASP A 157 -6.17 2.35 -13.08
CA ASP A 157 -7.17 1.37 -13.47
C ASP A 157 -6.63 -0.05 -13.29
N ALA A 158 -5.37 -0.29 -13.68
CA ALA A 158 -4.71 -1.57 -13.44
C ALA A 158 -4.51 -1.86 -11.95
N PHE A 159 -4.16 -0.85 -11.15
CA PHE A 159 -4.04 -1.00 -9.70
C PHE A 159 -5.38 -1.37 -9.08
N ILE A 160 -6.44 -0.62 -9.37
CA ILE A 160 -7.79 -0.85 -8.85
C ILE A 160 -8.32 -2.21 -9.31
N ALA A 161 -8.20 -2.54 -10.60
CA ALA A 161 -8.67 -3.83 -11.13
C ALA A 161 -7.99 -5.04 -10.48
N SER A 162 -6.71 -4.91 -10.09
CA SER A 162 -5.93 -5.99 -9.50
C SER A 162 -5.99 -6.08 -7.98
N ARG A 163 -6.15 -4.95 -7.27
CA ARG A 163 -6.11 -4.92 -5.79
C ARG A 163 -7.49 -4.81 -5.15
N LEU A 164 -8.46 -4.22 -5.86
CA LEU A 164 -9.86 -4.10 -5.41
C LEU A 164 -10.82 -4.99 -6.23
N GLY A 165 -10.28 -5.74 -7.19
CA GLY A 165 -11.02 -6.69 -8.03
C GLY A 165 -10.55 -8.13 -7.80
N SER A 166 -10.19 -8.81 -8.87
CA SER A 166 -9.69 -10.19 -8.80
C SER A 166 -8.20 -10.20 -8.48
N VAL A 167 -7.84 -10.81 -7.35
CA VAL A 167 -6.46 -10.89 -6.89
C VAL A 167 -5.86 -12.26 -7.23
N GLY A 168 -4.79 -12.27 -8.02
CA GLY A 168 -3.98 -13.47 -8.21
C GLY A 168 -3.12 -13.77 -6.97
N ARG A 169 -2.76 -15.03 -6.77
CA ARG A 169 -1.91 -15.44 -5.63
C ARG A 169 -0.44 -15.06 -5.78
N VAL A 170 0.01 -14.89 -7.03
CA VAL A 170 1.37 -14.51 -7.42
C VAL A 170 1.30 -13.38 -8.46
N TYR A 171 2.44 -12.79 -8.82
CA TYR A 171 2.51 -11.76 -9.86
C TYR A 171 2.12 -12.31 -11.24
N GLY A 172 1.91 -11.42 -12.21
CA GLY A 172 1.53 -11.80 -13.59
C GLY A 172 0.04 -12.14 -13.80
N ALA A 173 -0.81 -12.00 -12.77
CA ALA A 173 -2.22 -12.38 -12.81
C ALA A 173 -3.20 -11.20 -13.01
N LEU A 174 -2.80 -10.19 -13.80
CA LEU A 174 -3.67 -9.05 -14.11
C LEU A 174 -4.88 -9.49 -14.97
N PRO A 175 -6.07 -8.90 -14.77
CA PRO A 175 -7.21 -9.15 -15.64
C PRO A 175 -6.94 -8.65 -17.07
N ARG A 176 -7.60 -9.28 -18.06
CA ARG A 176 -7.53 -8.85 -19.47
C ARG A 176 -8.14 -7.46 -19.65
N GLY A 177 -7.70 -6.76 -20.69
CA GLY A 177 -8.20 -5.43 -21.06
C GLY A 177 -7.43 -4.26 -20.47
N LEU A 178 -6.29 -4.52 -19.81
CA LEU A 178 -5.37 -3.51 -19.29
C LEU A 178 -4.21 -3.29 -20.26
N ASN A 179 -3.74 -2.04 -20.39
CA ASN A 179 -2.58 -1.68 -21.21
C ASN A 179 -1.26 -1.94 -20.45
N VAL A 180 -0.91 -3.22 -20.32
CA VAL A 180 0.29 -3.64 -19.58
C VAL A 180 1.57 -3.05 -20.19
N GLU A 181 1.62 -2.93 -21.52
CA GLU A 181 2.75 -2.35 -22.22
C GLU A 181 3.00 -0.90 -21.78
N ALA A 182 1.98 -0.06 -21.74
CA ALA A 182 2.12 1.32 -21.27
C ALA A 182 2.63 1.41 -19.82
N ILE A 183 2.19 0.50 -18.94
CA ILE A 183 2.64 0.44 -17.54
C ILE A 183 4.13 0.08 -17.45
N VAL A 184 4.58 -0.89 -18.26
CA VAL A 184 5.99 -1.29 -18.34
C VAL A 184 6.83 -0.16 -18.92
N THR A 185 6.42 0.43 -20.05
CA THR A 185 7.13 1.55 -20.69
C THR A 185 7.31 2.72 -19.72
N ARG A 186 6.25 3.11 -18.99
CA ARG A 186 6.31 4.16 -17.97
C ARG A 186 7.33 3.86 -16.87
N SER A 187 7.47 2.60 -16.50
CA SER A 187 8.34 2.16 -15.40
C SER A 187 9.77 1.85 -15.87
N THR A 188 10.01 1.88 -17.18
CA THR A 188 11.32 1.62 -17.77
C THR A 188 12.19 2.85 -17.56
N PRO A 189 13.39 2.71 -16.96
CA PRO A 189 14.34 3.81 -16.87
C PRO A 189 14.67 4.32 -18.27
N HIS A 190 14.47 5.61 -18.52
CA HIS A 190 15.05 6.25 -19.69
C HIS A 190 16.54 6.42 -19.40
N GLY A 191 17.40 5.87 -20.27
CA GLY A 191 18.85 5.96 -20.10
C GLY A 191 19.31 7.41 -19.94
N PHE A 192 20.31 7.60 -19.08
CA PHE A 192 21.10 8.83 -19.01
C PHE A 192 22.03 8.93 -20.22
#